data_AF-A0A958DU08-F1
#
_entry.id   AF-A0A958DU08-F1
#
_cell.length_a   1.000
_cell.length_b   1.000
_cell.length_c   1.000
_cell.angle_alpha   90.00
_cell.angle_beta   90.00
_cell.angle_gamma   90.00
#
_symmetry.space_group_name_H-M   'P 1'
#
loop_
_entity.id
_entity.type
_entity.pdbx_description
1 polymer ?
#
loop_
_entity_poly.entity_id
_entity_poly.type
_entity_poly.pdbx_seq_one_letter_code
_entity_poly.pdbx_strand_id
1 'polypeptide(L)'
;MKTHRRDFLKYISFGIPGLLLNPVSVFGQKKEKPPAYDPALVKEFVVAGHKDLPKVKSMLSEYPNLLNCAWDWGGGDFETAIGGAGHMGDVEIAN
;
A
#
# COMPACT_ATOMS: atom_id res chain seq x y z
N MET A 1 -3.65 32.30 -24.59
CA MET A 1 -2.43 31.73 -25.20
C MET A 1 -2.72 30.28 -25.54
N LYS A 2 -2.92 29.94 -26.83
CA LYS A 2 -3.21 28.56 -27.25
C LYS A 2 -1.89 27.85 -27.51
N THR A 3 -1.52 26.89 -26.66
CA THR A 3 -0.35 26.04 -26.87
C THR A 3 -0.70 24.94 -27.88
N HIS A 4 0.07 24.80 -28.96
CA HIS A 4 -0.10 23.72 -29.92
C HIS A 4 0.77 22.52 -29.53
N ARG A 5 0.24 21.30 -29.73
CA ARG A 5 0.95 20.02 -29.50
C ARG A 5 2.34 19.92 -30.16
N ARG A 6 2.59 20.69 -31.22
CA ARG A 6 3.87 20.74 -31.93
C ARG A 6 4.92 21.58 -31.21
N ASP A 7 4.48 22.50 -30.36
CA ASP A 7 5.35 23.34 -29.55
C ASP A 7 5.87 22.58 -28.33
N PHE A 8 5.08 21.63 -27.81
CA PHE A 8 5.43 20.75 -26.69
C PHE A 8 6.76 19.98 -26.92
N LEU A 9 6.99 19.47 -28.13
CA LEU A 9 8.22 18.73 -28.46
C LEU A 9 9.49 19.60 -28.42
N LYS A 10 9.37 20.91 -28.67
CA LYS A 10 10.50 21.85 -28.59
C LYS A 10 10.90 22.18 -27.14
N TYR A 11 9.96 22.06 -26.20
CA TYR A 11 10.23 22.28 -24.78
C TYR A 11 10.95 21.09 -24.13
N ILE A 12 10.76 19.86 -24.62
CA ILE A 12 11.44 18.67 -24.10
C ILE A 12 12.95 18.72 -24.35
N SER A 13 13.39 19.26 -25.50
CA SER A 13 14.82 19.31 -25.85
C SER A 13 15.65 20.28 -24.98
N PHE A 14 15.02 21.22 -24.27
CA PHE A 14 15.70 22.14 -23.35
C PHE A 14 15.68 21.67 -21.88
N GLY A 15 14.95 20.62 -21.53
CA GLY A 15 14.82 20.14 -20.15
C GLY A 15 15.90 19.17 -19.67
N ILE A 16 16.74 18.67 -20.57
CA ILE A 16 17.73 17.60 -20.30
C ILE A 16 19.06 18.09 -19.66
N PRO A 17 19.59 19.31 -19.89
CA PRO A 17 20.93 19.66 -19.40
C PRO A 17 21.07 19.61 -17.87
N GLY A 18 19.99 19.89 -17.13
CA GLY A 18 20.00 19.88 -15.65
C GLY A 18 20.03 18.50 -15.01
N LEU A 19 19.64 17.44 -15.74
CA LEU A 19 19.53 16.09 -15.19
C LEU A 19 20.89 15.35 -15.19
N LEU A 20 21.86 15.81 -15.98
CA LEU A 20 23.15 15.12 -16.16
C LEU A 20 24.21 15.45 -15.09
N LEU A 21 23.99 16.46 -14.23
CA LEU A 21 25.01 16.94 -13.29
C LEU A 21 24.97 16.29 -11.89
N ASN A 22 24.00 15.42 -11.59
CA ASN A 22 23.90 14.75 -10.28
C ASN A 22 23.58 13.24 -10.40
N PRO A 23 24.51 12.40 -10.89
CA PRO A 23 24.28 10.97 -11.02
C PRO A 23 24.05 10.26 -9.66
N VAL A 24 24.46 10.86 -8.54
CA VAL A 24 24.35 10.27 -7.20
C VAL A 24 22.93 10.37 -6.62
N SER A 25 22.10 11.32 -7.06
CA SER A 25 20.72 11.46 -6.56
C SER A 25 19.67 10.71 -7.39
N VAL A 26 20.04 10.18 -8.57
CA VAL A 26 19.12 9.42 -9.44
C VAL A 26 18.95 7.97 -8.96
N PHE A 27 19.97 7.42 -8.29
CA PHE A 27 19.83 6.16 -7.57
C PHE A 27 19.18 6.45 -6.22
N GLY A 28 17.87 6.20 -6.13
CA GLY A 28 17.09 6.45 -4.93
C GLY A 28 17.78 5.89 -3.69
N GLN A 29 17.94 6.73 -2.67
CA GLN A 29 18.47 6.29 -1.38
C GLN A 29 17.65 5.08 -0.90
N LYS A 30 18.31 3.94 -0.71
CA LYS A 30 17.70 2.74 -0.14
C LYS A 30 17.39 3.04 1.33
N LYS A 31 16.22 3.65 1.60
CA LYS A 31 15.67 3.70 2.95
C LYS A 31 15.45 2.26 3.41
N GLU A 32 16.05 1.89 4.53
CA GLU A 32 15.76 0.61 5.17
C GLU A 32 14.29 0.58 5.55
N LYS A 33 13.57 -0.42 5.02
CA LYS A 33 12.17 -0.64 5.34
C LYS A 33 12.09 -1.39 6.67
N PRO A 34 11.07 -1.12 7.50
CA PRO A 34 10.83 -1.95 8.67
C PRO A 34 10.65 -3.42 8.26
N PRO A 35 10.99 -4.37 9.14
CA PRO A 35 10.76 -5.78 8.88
C PRO A 35 9.26 -6.06 8.66
N ALA A 36 8.96 -7.14 7.95
CA ALA A 36 7.59 -7.62 7.82
C ALA A 36 7.03 -8.02 9.20
N TYR A 37 5.71 -7.89 9.37
CA TYR A 37 5.04 -8.41 10.55
C TYR A 37 5.13 -9.93 10.64
N ASP A 38 4.98 -10.45 11.86
CA ASP A 38 4.82 -11.88 12.08
C ASP A 38 3.61 -12.39 11.27
N PRO A 39 3.76 -13.42 10.43
CA PRO A 39 2.66 -14.04 9.70
C PRO A 39 1.48 -14.42 10.61
N ALA A 40 1.72 -14.89 11.84
CA ALA A 40 0.66 -15.23 12.78
C ALA A 40 -0.19 -14.02 13.17
N LEU A 41 0.43 -12.86 13.36
CA LEU A 41 -0.26 -11.60 13.64
C LEU A 41 -1.14 -11.17 12.46
N VAL A 42 -0.63 -11.30 11.23
CA VAL A 42 -1.39 -10.98 10.02
C VAL A 42 -2.60 -11.91 9.88
N LYS A 43 -2.41 -13.22 10.08
CA LYS A 43 -3.49 -14.21 10.06
C LYS A 43 -4.56 -13.89 11.11
N GLU A 44 -4.15 -13.60 12.33
CA GLU A 44 -5.06 -13.25 13.42
C GLU A 44 -5.90 -12.01 13.06
N PHE A 45 -5.28 -11.00 12.46
CA PHE A 45 -5.98 -9.79 12.03
C PHE A 45 -7.03 -10.06 10.94
N VAL A 46 -6.68 -10.85 9.93
CA VAL A 46 -7.61 -11.22 8.84
C VAL A 46 -8.77 -12.06 9.37
N VAL A 47 -8.51 -13.02 10.28
CA VAL A 47 -9.56 -13.82 10.93
C VAL A 47 -10.47 -12.94 11.79
N ALA A 48 -9.93 -11.99 12.55
CA ALA A 48 -10.72 -11.04 13.33
C ALA A 48 -11.63 -10.19 12.43
N GLY A 49 -11.15 -9.81 11.24
CA GLY A 49 -11.93 -9.07 10.23
C GLY A 49 -13.25 -9.73 9.83
N HIS A 50 -13.42 -11.03 10.05
CA HIS A 50 -14.66 -11.73 9.69
C HIS A 50 -15.84 -11.45 10.64
N LYS A 51 -15.59 -11.05 11.91
CA LYS A 51 -16.67 -10.90 12.92
C LYS A 51 -16.30 -10.21 14.24
N ASP A 52 -15.05 -9.85 14.49
CA ASP A 52 -14.58 -9.38 15.80
C ASP A 52 -14.12 -7.91 15.76
N LEU A 53 -15.10 -6.99 15.69
CA LEU A 53 -14.86 -5.56 15.68
C LEU A 53 -14.01 -5.05 16.87
N PRO A 54 -14.26 -5.47 18.13
CA PRO A 54 -13.40 -5.09 19.25
C PRO A 54 -11.94 -5.49 19.05
N LYS A 55 -11.69 -6.72 18.58
CA LYS A 55 -10.33 -7.19 18.32
C LYS A 55 -9.67 -6.44 17.17
N VAL A 56 -10.39 -6.20 16.06
CA VAL A 56 -9.90 -5.38 14.93
C VAL A 56 -9.46 -4.00 15.42
N LYS A 57 -10.29 -3.31 16.22
CA LYS A 57 -9.96 -2.00 16.79
C LYS A 57 -8.73 -2.06 17.70
N SER A 58 -8.63 -3.07 18.56
CA SER A 58 -7.47 -3.26 19.43
C SER A 58 -6.18 -3.46 18.64
N MET A 59 -6.21 -4.33 17.62
CA MET A 59 -5.04 -4.64 16.79
C MET A 59 -4.59 -3.44 15.94
N LEU A 60 -5.53 -2.65 15.41
CA LEU A 60 -5.18 -1.43 14.67
C LEU A 60 -4.65 -0.31 15.56
N SER A 61 -5.09 -0.24 16.83
CA SER A 61 -4.53 0.70 17.79
C SER A 61 -3.07 0.38 18.12
N GLU A 62 -2.69 -0.90 18.13
CA GLU A 62 -1.33 -1.35 18.44
C GLU A 62 -0.44 -1.38 17.18
N TYR A 63 -0.98 -1.84 16.05
CA TYR A 63 -0.28 -2.00 14.78
C TYR A 63 -1.09 -1.38 13.62
N PRO A 64 -1.02 -0.06 13.43
CA PRO A 64 -1.84 0.64 12.42
C PRO A 64 -1.63 0.13 10.99
N ASN A 65 -0.44 -0.37 10.66
CA ASN A 65 -0.13 -0.86 9.32
C ASN A 65 -0.75 -2.23 8.99
N LEU A 66 -1.31 -2.95 9.98
CA LEU A 66 -2.07 -4.20 9.74
C LEU A 66 -3.23 -3.98 8.77
N LEU A 67 -3.78 -2.75 8.72
CA LEU A 67 -4.80 -2.34 7.76
C LEU A 67 -4.45 -2.72 6.30
N ASN A 68 -3.16 -2.69 5.95
CA ASN A 68 -2.69 -2.96 4.59
C ASN A 68 -2.21 -4.40 4.38
N CYS A 69 -2.26 -5.25 5.41
CA CYS A 69 -1.79 -6.62 5.34
C CYS A 69 -2.82 -7.55 4.71
N ALA A 70 -2.33 -8.54 3.97
CA ALA A 70 -3.11 -9.65 3.45
C ALA A 70 -2.52 -10.97 3.94
N TRP A 71 -3.37 -11.92 4.28
CA TRP A 71 -3.00 -13.28 4.60
C TRP A 71 -3.07 -14.16 3.35
N ASP A 72 -2.04 -14.95 3.10
CA ASP A 72 -2.00 -15.93 2.01
C ASP A 72 -2.55 -17.28 2.53
N TRP A 73 -3.73 -17.66 2.04
CA TRP A 73 -4.31 -18.98 2.29
C TRP A 73 -3.65 -20.08 1.44
N GLY A 74 -2.87 -19.69 0.43
CA GLY A 74 -2.25 -20.56 -0.57
C GLY A 74 -3.02 -20.59 -1.88
N GLY A 75 -2.38 -21.07 -2.96
CA GLY A 75 -3.05 -21.27 -4.25
C GLY A 75 -3.49 -19.98 -4.96
N GLY A 76 -2.95 -18.83 -4.57
CA GLY A 76 -3.35 -17.51 -5.09
C GLY A 76 -4.52 -16.88 -4.35
N ASP A 77 -4.97 -17.48 -3.25
CA ASP A 77 -6.01 -16.95 -2.37
C ASP A 77 -5.38 -16.05 -1.29
N PHE A 78 -5.51 -14.74 -1.50
CA PHE A 78 -5.05 -13.72 -0.56
C PHE A 78 -6.23 -12.94 -0.02
N GLU A 79 -6.28 -12.75 1.29
CA GLU A 79 -7.40 -12.09 1.95
C GLU A 79 -6.92 -10.98 2.90
N THR A 80 -7.61 -9.84 2.88
CA THR A 80 -7.43 -8.75 3.84
C THR A 80 -8.55 -8.79 4.89
N ALA A 81 -8.37 -8.14 6.04
CA ALA A 81 -9.41 -8.08 7.07
C ALA A 81 -10.72 -7.43 6.56
N ILE A 82 -10.62 -6.39 5.72
CA ILE A 82 -11.79 -5.77 5.07
C ILE A 82 -12.44 -6.68 4.03
N GLY A 83 -11.64 -7.50 3.32
CA GLY A 83 -12.15 -8.56 2.46
C GLY A 83 -13.00 -9.55 3.24
N GLY A 84 -12.44 -10.04 4.36
CA GLY A 84 -13.10 -10.89 5.36
C GLY A 84 -14.45 -10.34 5.83
N ALA A 85 -14.47 -9.07 6.26
CA ALA A 85 -15.69 -8.39 6.65
C ALA A 85 -16.72 -8.32 5.52
N GLY A 86 -16.26 -8.00 4.30
CA GLY A 86 -17.09 -7.82 3.13
C GLY A 86 -17.85 -9.08 2.72
N HIS A 87 -17.20 -10.23 2.63
CA HIS A 87 -17.88 -11.48 2.24
C HIS A 87 -18.77 -12.06 3.35
N MET A 88 -18.48 -11.71 4.61
CA MET A 88 -19.34 -12.04 5.75
C MET A 88 -20.56 -11.12 5.89
N GLY A 89 -20.59 -9.99 5.17
CA GLY A 89 -21.66 -8.98 5.28
C GLY A 89 -21.58 -8.16 6.57
N ASP A 90 -20.43 -8.10 7.22
CA ASP A 90 -20.22 -7.33 8.45
C ASP A 90 -19.94 -5.86 8.14
N VAL A 91 -21.03 -5.09 8.04
CA VAL A 91 -21.01 -3.66 7.73
C VAL A 91 -20.26 -2.86 8.79
N GLU A 92 -20.25 -3.27 10.06
CA GLU A 92 -19.58 -2.50 11.10
C GLU A 92 -18.06 -2.58 11.01
N ILE A 93 -17.52 -3.72 10.57
CA ILE A 93 -16.07 -3.88 10.33
C ILE A 93 -15.65 -3.28 8.99
N ALA A 94 -16.53 -3.30 7.98
CA ALA A 94 -16.22 -2.82 6.63
C ALA A 94 -16.42 -1.30 6.40
N ASN A 95 -16.97 -0.56 7.37
CA ASN A 95 -17.33 0.87 7.26
C ASN A 95 -16.23 1.85 7.68
#